data_AF-A0A7C4YEV6-F1
#
_entry.id   AF-A0A7C4YEV6-F1
#
_cell.length_a   1.000
_cell.length_b   1.000
_cell.length_c   1.000
_cell.angle_alpha   90.00
_cell.angle_beta   90.00
_cell.angle_gamma   90.00
#
_symmetry.space_group_name_H-M   'P 1'
#
loop_
_entity.id
_entity.type
_entity.pdbx_description
1 polymer ?
#
loop_
_entity_poly.entity_id
_entity_poly.type
_entity_poly.pdbx_seq_one_letter_code
_entity_poly.pdbx_strand_id
1 'polypeptide(L)'
;MKKNINVALIGYKFMGKAHSHAYRDVSLFFDTEITPVMKVICGRHDIPLSIAQEKFGWQERTTDWKKIVKRDDIDLVDITTPPDEHKNIAIESAKTGKFVFCEKPLS
;
A
#
# COMPACT_ATOMS: atom_id res chain seq x y z
N MET A 1 22.77 7.62 2.74
CA MET A 1 21.59 6.88 3.25
C MET A 1 20.60 6.73 2.10
N LYS A 2 20.01 5.55 1.90
CA LYS A 2 18.99 5.34 0.86
C LYS A 2 17.74 6.16 1.19
N LYS A 3 17.05 6.69 0.17
CA LYS A 3 15.83 7.48 0.38
C LYS A 3 14.69 6.52 0.73
N ASN A 4 13.95 6.79 1.80
CA ASN A 4 12.77 5.98 2.13
C ASN A 4 11.56 6.43 1.30
N ILE A 5 10.72 5.46 0.92
CA ILE A 5 9.40 5.69 0.34
C ILE A 5 8.38 4.98 1.23
N ASN A 6 7.49 5.74 1.86
CA ASN A 6 6.41 5.21 2.67
C ASN A 6 5.27 4.72 1.78
N VAL A 7 5.08 3.41 1.78
CA VAL A 7 4.05 2.73 1.00
C VAL A 7 2.78 2.59 1.82
N ALA A 8 1.63 2.79 1.18
CA ALA A 8 0.34 2.41 1.71
C ALA A 8 -0.34 1.37 0.81
N LEU A 9 -0.63 0.20 1.35
CA LEU A 9 -1.32 -0.89 0.64
C LEU A 9 -2.82 -0.87 0.95
N ILE A 10 -3.66 -0.72 -0.07
CA ILE A 10 -5.12 -0.72 0.04
C ILE A 10 -5.65 -2.02 -0.58
N GLY A 11 -6.27 -2.86 0.25
CA GLY A 11 -6.60 -4.24 -0.10
C GLY A 11 -5.47 -5.17 0.31
N TYR A 12 -5.73 -6.07 1.26
CA TYR A 12 -4.67 -6.89 1.87
C TYR A 12 -4.81 -8.39 1.63
N LYS A 13 -5.86 -8.83 0.91
CA LYS A 13 -6.18 -10.26 0.78
C LYS A 13 -5.16 -10.98 -0.11
N PHE A 14 -5.56 -11.37 -1.33
CA PHE A 14 -4.72 -12.22 -2.17
C PHE A 14 -3.46 -11.49 -2.64
N MET A 15 -3.62 -10.45 -3.45
CA MET A 15 -2.49 -9.68 -3.98
C MET A 15 -1.77 -8.87 -2.91
N GLY A 16 -2.48 -8.36 -1.90
CA GLY A 16 -1.84 -7.66 -0.79
C GLY A 16 -0.78 -8.47 -0.05
N LYS A 17 -0.94 -9.79 0.07
CA LYS A 17 0.10 -10.69 0.61
C LYS A 17 1.34 -10.72 -0.28
N ALA A 18 1.16 -10.86 -1.60
CA ALA A 18 2.26 -10.92 -2.56
C ALA A 18 3.03 -9.60 -2.62
N HIS A 19 2.32 -8.46 -2.59
CA HIS A 19 2.93 -7.14 -2.60
C HIS A 19 3.71 -6.88 -1.31
N SER A 20 3.16 -7.28 -0.15
CA SER A 20 3.89 -7.19 1.13
C SER A 20 5.20 -7.99 1.10
N HIS A 21 5.20 -9.17 0.47
CA HIS A 21 6.42 -9.97 0.27
C HIS A 21 7.41 -9.26 -0.65
N ALA A 22 6.94 -8.70 -1.78
CA ALA A 22 7.79 -7.96 -2.69
C ALA A 22 8.47 -6.74 -2.03
N TYR A 23 7.73 -5.92 -1.27
CA TYR A 23 8.32 -4.78 -0.57
C TYR A 23 9.35 -5.18 0.49
N ARG A 24 9.14 -6.32 1.15
CA ARG A 24 10.08 -6.83 2.15
C ARG A 24 11.40 -7.29 1.55
N ASP A 25 11.31 -7.97 0.41
CA ASP A 25 12.46 -8.72 -0.12
C ASP A 25 13.14 -8.01 -1.29
N VAL A 26 12.59 -6.91 -1.84
CA VAL A 26 13.17 -6.23 -3.02
C VAL A 26 14.66 -5.91 -2.88
N SER A 27 15.11 -5.53 -1.68
CA SER A 27 16.52 -5.23 -1.40
C SER A 27 17.44 -6.45 -1.35
N LEU A 28 16.87 -7.65 -1.19
CA LEU A 28 17.62 -8.91 -1.31
C LEU A 28 18.00 -9.18 -2.77
N PHE A 29 17.13 -8.79 -3.71
CA PHE A 29 17.30 -9.08 -5.13
C PHE A 29 17.98 -7.95 -5.90
N PHE A 30 17.78 -6.70 -5.48
CA PHE A 30 18.25 -5.53 -6.21
C PHE A 30 18.92 -4.52 -5.27
N ASP A 31 20.02 -3.92 -5.73
CA ASP A 31 20.57 -2.74 -5.07
C ASP A 31 19.80 -1.50 -5.52
N THR A 32 18.81 -1.11 -4.71
CA THR A 32 17.96 0.05 -4.98
C THR A 32 18.50 1.31 -4.31
N GLU A 33 18.34 2.48 -4.94
CA GLU A 33 18.63 3.78 -4.27
C GLU A 33 17.57 4.15 -3.22
N ILE A 34 16.42 3.48 -3.29
CA ILE A 34 15.22 3.70 -2.47
C ILE A 34 14.95 2.46 -1.60
N THR A 35 14.55 2.69 -0.35
CA THR A 35 14.06 1.64 0.55
C THR A 35 12.55 1.80 0.76
N PRO A 36 11.71 0.84 0.34
CA PRO A 36 10.29 0.89 0.65
C PRO A 36 10.05 0.64 2.14
N VAL A 37 9.16 1.42 2.73
CA VAL A 37 8.68 1.24 4.09
C VAL A 37 7.24 0.79 4.01
N MET A 38 6.94 -0.40 4.52
CA MET A 38 5.58 -0.93 4.66
C MET A 38 4.81 -0.14 5.74
N LYS A 39 4.37 1.07 5.40
CA LYS A 39 3.91 2.08 6.35
C LYS A 39 2.47 1.84 6.82
N VAL A 40 1.50 1.79 5.90
CA VAL A 40 0.08 1.62 6.25
C VAL A 40 -0.56 0.49 5.43
N ILE A 41 -1.27 -0.42 6.10
CA ILE A 41 -2.16 -1.39 5.43
C ILE A 41 -3.63 -1.04 5.64
N CYS A 42 -4.44 -1.19 4.60
CA CYS A 42 -5.85 -0.82 4.62
C CYS A 42 -6.78 -1.96 4.20
N GLY A 43 -7.89 -2.10 4.93
CA GLY A 43 -8.94 -3.07 4.66
C GLY A 43 -10.23 -2.75 5.41
N ARG A 44 -11.36 -3.29 4.94
CA ARG A 44 -12.69 -2.89 5.44
C ARG A 44 -13.02 -3.35 6.87
N HIS A 45 -12.39 -4.42 7.35
CA HIS A 45 -12.74 -5.08 8.61
C HIS A 45 -11.56 -5.08 9.57
N ASP A 46 -11.77 -4.51 10.76
CA ASP A 46 -10.71 -4.22 11.72
C ASP A 46 -9.94 -5.47 12.19
N ILE A 47 -10.66 -6.49 12.65
CA ILE A 47 -10.08 -7.72 13.22
C ILE A 47 -9.20 -8.45 12.20
N PRO A 48 -9.68 -8.84 11.00
CA PRO A 48 -8.84 -9.56 10.05
C PRO A 48 -7.75 -8.67 9.44
N LEU A 49 -7.92 -7.34 9.43
CA LEU A 49 -6.87 -6.40 9.07
C LEU A 49 -5.75 -6.37 10.12
N SER A 50 -6.07 -6.42 11.41
CA SER A 50 -5.06 -6.48 12.49
C SER A 50 -4.18 -7.72 12.37
N ILE A 51 -4.80 -8.89 12.13
CA ILE A 51 -4.08 -10.15 11.92
C ILE A 51 -3.16 -10.05 10.69
N ALA A 52 -3.65 -9.47 9.60
CA ALA A 52 -2.85 -9.28 8.40
C ALA A 52 -1.70 -8.28 8.60
N GLN A 53 -1.95 -7.17 9.30
CA GLN A 53 -0.93 -6.17 9.63
C GLN A 53 0.24 -6.80 10.37
N GLU A 54 -0.04 -7.53 11.46
CA GLU A 54 0.97 -8.22 12.25
C GLU A 54 1.73 -9.25 11.42
N LYS A 55 1.00 -10.11 10.69
CA LYS A 55 1.61 -11.16 9.87
C LYS A 55 2.47 -10.62 8.73
N PHE A 56 2.04 -9.55 8.08
CA PHE A 56 2.72 -8.97 6.92
C PHE A 56 3.73 -7.89 7.28
N GLY A 57 3.80 -7.48 8.56
CA GLY A 57 4.82 -6.57 9.07
C GLY A 57 4.60 -5.10 8.71
N TRP A 58 3.35 -4.66 8.61
CA TRP A 58 3.02 -3.24 8.37
C TRP A 58 3.02 -2.45 9.68
N GLN A 59 3.55 -1.22 9.65
CA GLN A 59 3.69 -0.39 10.85
C GLN A 59 2.34 0.05 11.42
N GLU A 60 1.42 0.43 10.55
CA GLU A 60 0.12 0.99 10.92
C GLU A 60 -1.00 0.34 10.08
N ARG A 61 -2.22 0.42 10.58
CA ARG A 61 -3.42 -0.03 9.86
C ARG A 61 -4.54 1.00 9.92
N THR A 62 -5.38 1.02 8.89
CA THR A 62 -6.61 1.84 8.85
C THR A 62 -7.72 1.10 8.12
N THR A 63 -8.97 1.36 8.52
CA THR A 63 -10.15 0.87 7.79
C THR A 63 -10.69 1.84 6.75
N ASP A 64 -10.07 3.02 6.64
CA ASP A 64 -10.49 4.09 5.75
C ASP A 64 -9.31 4.56 4.89
N TRP A 65 -9.38 4.28 3.59
CA TRP A 65 -8.37 4.67 2.62
C TRP A 65 -8.34 6.18 2.36
N LYS A 66 -9.43 6.91 2.60
CA LYS A 66 -9.45 8.36 2.43
C LYS A 66 -8.52 9.05 3.44
N LYS A 67 -8.28 8.43 4.60
CA LYS A 67 -7.27 8.89 5.55
C LYS A 67 -5.85 8.75 5.00
N ILE A 68 -5.58 7.72 4.19
CA ILE A 68 -4.27 7.52 3.54
C ILE A 68 -4.00 8.64 2.53
N VAL A 69 -4.97 8.96 1.69
CA VAL A 69 -4.80 9.99 0.64
C VAL A 69 -4.48 11.37 1.23
N LYS A 70 -5.02 11.67 2.42
CA LYS A 70 -4.79 12.93 3.14
C LYS A 70 -3.48 13.00 3.94
N ARG A 71 -2.70 11.92 3.97
CA ARG A 71 -1.44 11.89 4.71
C ARG A 71 -0.30 12.44 3.86
N ASP A 72 0.45 13.39 4.43
CA ASP A 72 1.63 13.97 3.79
C ASP A 72 2.87 13.06 3.91
N ASP A 73 2.85 12.09 4.83
CA ASP A 73 3.93 11.13 5.03
C ASP A 73 3.83 9.90 4.12
N ILE A 74 2.82 9.78 3.27
CA ILE A 74 2.64 8.66 2.33
C ILE A 74 3.08 9.06 0.93
N ASP A 75 4.04 8.33 0.38
CA ASP A 75 4.64 8.60 -0.92
C ASP A 75 3.99 7.78 -2.05
N LEU A 76 3.69 6.50 -1.78
CA LEU A 76 3.17 5.53 -2.76
C LEU A 76 1.88 4.90 -2.24
N VAL A 77 0.85 4.86 -3.08
CA VAL A 77 -0.38 4.10 -2.87
C VAL A 77 -0.41 2.89 -3.78
N ASP A 78 -0.50 1.70 -3.18
CA ASP A 78 -0.60 0.41 -3.85
C ASP A 78 -2.01 -0.16 -3.71
N ILE A 79 -2.72 -0.27 -4.83
CA ILE A 79 -4.13 -0.60 -4.89
C ILE A 79 -4.26 -2.05 -5.36
N THR A 80 -4.67 -2.93 -4.44
CA THR A 80 -4.95 -4.35 -4.73
C THR A 80 -6.38 -4.74 -4.34
N THR A 81 -7.28 -3.76 -4.40
CA THR A 81 -8.72 -3.93 -4.17
C THR A 81 -9.39 -4.65 -5.36
N PRO A 82 -10.69 -4.97 -5.28
CA PRO A 82 -11.46 -5.36 -6.46
C PRO A 82 -11.54 -4.22 -7.51
N PRO A 83 -11.68 -4.53 -8.81
CA PRO A 83 -11.58 -3.54 -9.89
C PRO A 83 -12.55 -2.35 -9.81
N ASP A 84 -13.73 -2.54 -9.22
CA ASP A 84 -14.75 -1.49 -9.04
C ASP A 84 -14.30 -0.37 -8.10
N GLU A 85 -13.30 -0.62 -7.24
CA GLU A 85 -12.74 0.40 -6.35
C GLU A 85 -11.51 1.13 -6.91
N HIS A 86 -10.84 0.54 -7.91
CA HIS A 86 -9.55 1.03 -8.45
C HIS A 86 -9.62 2.51 -8.84
N LYS A 87 -10.60 2.86 -9.68
CA LYS A 87 -10.72 4.19 -10.29
C LYS A 87 -10.73 5.31 -9.25
N ASN A 88 -11.56 5.19 -8.22
CA ASN A 88 -11.72 6.25 -7.22
C ASN A 88 -10.48 6.38 -6.34
N ILE A 89 -9.89 5.26 -5.93
CA ILE A 89 -8.68 5.28 -5.09
C ILE A 89 -7.51 5.86 -5.88
N ALA A 90 -7.32 5.44 -7.13
CA ALA A 90 -6.23 5.89 -7.98
C ALA A 90 -6.30 7.39 -8.28
N ILE A 91 -7.48 7.88 -8.69
CA ILE A 91 -7.67 9.30 -9.03
C ILE A 91 -7.43 10.19 -7.80
N GLU A 92 -8.01 9.85 -6.65
CA GLU A 92 -7.86 10.67 -5.45
C GLU A 92 -6.42 10.64 -4.91
N SER A 93 -5.73 9.50 -4.99
CA SER A 93 -4.31 9.40 -4.63
C SER A 93 -3.44 10.28 -5.54
N ALA A 94 -3.64 10.19 -6.86
CA ALA A 94 -2.88 10.95 -7.84
C ALA A 94 -3.10 12.47 -7.72
N LYS A 95 -4.32 12.92 -7.41
CA LYS A 95 -4.61 14.34 -7.14
C LYS A 95 -3.81 14.92 -5.98
N THR A 96 -3.38 14.08 -5.03
CA THR A 96 -2.55 14.48 -3.89
C THR A 96 -1.05 14.33 -4.15
N GLY A 97 -0.63 14.08 -5.39
CA GLY A 97 0.77 13.97 -5.77
C GLY A 97 1.44 12.65 -5.37
N LYS A 98 0.67 11.66 -4.91
CA LYS A 98 1.19 10.34 -4.55
C LYS A 98 1.49 9.51 -5.79
N PHE A 99 2.54 8.71 -5.75
CA PHE A 99 2.73 7.65 -6.74
C PHE A 99 1.59 6.63 -6.60
N VAL A 100 1.14 6.06 -7.71
CA VAL A 100 0.04 5.08 -7.73
C VAL A 100 0.49 3.81 -8.45
N PHE A 101 0.46 2.70 -7.72
CA PHE A 101 0.46 1.35 -8.29
C PHE A 101 -0.97 0.84 -8.24
N CYS A 102 -1.53 0.42 -9.38
CA CYS A 102 -2.86 -0.16 -9.44
C CYS A 102 -2.83 -1.55 -10.05
N GLU A 103 -3.46 -2.50 -9.37
CA GLU A 103 -3.69 -3.83 -9.93
C GLU A 103 -4.52 -3.79 -11.21
N LYS A 104 -4.36 -4.85 -12.00
CA LYS A 104 -5.10 -5.08 -13.24
C LYS A 104 -6.40 -5.85 -12.96
N PRO A 105 -7.44 -5.70 -13.80
CA PRO A 105 -7.58 -4.69 -14.85
C PRO A 105 -7.72 -3.27 -14.26
N LEU A 106 -7.35 -2.25 -15.03
CA LEU A 106 -7.33 -0.86 -14.54
C LEU A 106 -8.73 -0.35 -14.15
N SER A 107 -9.77 -0.85 -14.84
CA SER A 107 -11.18 -0.66 -14.51
C SER A 107 -12.03 -1.65 -15.29
#